data_AF-A0A9C8Q5P6-F1
#
_entry.id   AF-A0A9C8Q5P6-F1
#
_cell.length_a   1.000
_cell.length_b   1.000
_cell.length_c   1.000
_cell.angle_alpha   90.00
_cell.angle_beta   90.00
_cell.angle_gamma   90.00
#
_symmetry.space_group_name_H-M   'P 1'
#
loop_
_entity.id
_entity.type
_entity.pdbx_description
1 polymer ?
#
loop_
_entity_poly.entity_id
_entity_poly.type
_entity_poly.pdbx_seq_one_letter_code
_entity_poly.pdbx_strand_id
1 'polypeptide(L)'
;NKLHSQLDHGAVSQADRAAGWEPCVMNSADATARGLKEGQVVRIFNDRGSCFASVRLSDDIMLGVIQIATGAWYDPSDDSCRNGNPNVLTVDKGTSRLAQGPIAHTCLVDVEPAAADIKPSQIYTPPNVIYHADSEG
;
A
#
# COMPACT_ATOMS: atom_id res chain seq x y z
N ASN A 1 3.76 -1.97 -13.59
CA ASN A 1 5.17 -1.50 -13.51
C ASN A 1 6.10 -2.46 -12.76
N LYS A 2 5.59 -3.51 -12.10
CA LYS A 2 6.36 -4.55 -11.39
C LYS A 2 5.73 -5.94 -11.59
N LEU A 3 6.45 -7.01 -11.26
CA LEU A 3 5.94 -8.38 -11.23
C LEU A 3 5.78 -8.79 -9.76
N HIS A 4 4.57 -8.66 -9.23
CA HIS A 4 4.34 -8.76 -7.78
C HIS A 4 5.33 -7.84 -7.02
N SER A 5 6.05 -8.37 -6.04
CA SER A 5 7.07 -7.62 -5.29
C SER A 5 8.44 -7.56 -5.96
N GLN A 6 8.64 -8.30 -7.05
CA GLN A 6 9.89 -8.23 -7.79
C GLN A 6 9.97 -6.87 -8.49
N LEU A 7 11.14 -6.24 -8.38
CA LEU A 7 11.42 -4.91 -8.91
C LEU A 7 10.60 -3.79 -8.27
N ASP A 8 10.04 -4.00 -7.07
CA ASP A 8 9.35 -2.91 -6.35
C ASP A 8 10.30 -1.71 -6.14
N HIS A 9 11.57 -1.96 -5.81
CA HIS A 9 12.64 -0.96 -5.72
C HIS A 9 13.18 -0.45 -7.08
N GLY A 10 12.75 -1.05 -8.19
CA GLY A 10 13.26 -0.76 -9.53
C GLY A 10 12.75 0.60 -10.04
N ALA A 11 13.54 1.26 -10.88
CA ALA A 11 13.28 2.63 -11.35
C ALA A 11 11.88 2.81 -11.98
N VAL A 12 11.39 1.82 -12.73
CA VAL A 12 10.05 1.89 -13.36
C VAL A 12 8.92 1.80 -12.33
N SER A 13 9.08 0.97 -11.30
CA SER A 13 8.13 0.89 -10.18
C SER A 13 8.12 2.20 -9.40
N GLN A 14 9.31 2.72 -9.07
CA GLN A 14 9.47 3.97 -8.32
C GLN A 14 8.98 5.21 -9.09
N ALA A 15 9.15 5.26 -10.41
CA ALA A 15 8.68 6.39 -11.23
C ALA A 15 7.14 6.53 -11.25
N ASP A 16 6.42 5.44 -10.97
CA ASP A 16 4.96 5.47 -10.88
C ASP A 16 4.47 6.00 -9.52
N ARG A 17 5.35 6.13 -8.52
CA ARG A 17 4.99 6.52 -7.16
C ARG A 17 5.10 8.02 -6.97
N ALA A 18 3.97 8.71 -6.81
CA ALA A 18 3.97 10.14 -6.55
C ALA A 18 4.58 10.40 -5.16
N ALA A 19 5.72 11.11 -5.13
CA ALA A 19 6.48 11.41 -3.90
C ALA A 19 6.81 10.17 -3.03
N GLY A 20 6.99 9.00 -3.66
CA GLY A 20 7.36 7.76 -2.96
C GLY A 20 6.17 6.92 -2.45
N TRP A 21 4.94 7.35 -2.67
CA TRP A 21 3.73 6.64 -2.25
C TRP A 21 3.18 5.74 -3.35
N GLU A 22 2.69 4.56 -2.96
CA GLU A 22 1.98 3.67 -3.90
C GLU A 22 0.71 4.39 -4.42
N PRO A 23 0.37 4.29 -5.73
CA PRO A 23 -0.83 4.90 -6.25
C PRO A 23 -2.11 4.21 -5.75
N CYS A 24 -3.05 5.01 -5.25
CA CYS A 24 -4.44 4.64 -5.03
C CYS A 24 -5.28 5.25 -6.14
N VAL A 25 -5.64 4.46 -7.15
CA VAL A 25 -6.53 4.91 -8.22
C VAL A 25 -7.94 5.06 -7.64
N MET A 26 -8.56 6.22 -7.84
CA MET A 26 -9.85 6.58 -7.25
C MET A 26 -10.67 7.41 -8.25
N ASN A 27 -11.99 7.24 -8.21
CA ASN A 27 -12.89 8.04 -9.03
C ASN A 27 -12.91 9.51 -8.57
N SER A 28 -12.95 10.45 -9.52
CA SER A 28 -12.98 11.89 -9.27
C SER A 28 -14.15 12.33 -8.37
N ALA A 29 -15.32 11.70 -8.50
CA ALA A 29 -16.48 12.03 -7.67
C ALA A 29 -16.31 11.53 -6.22
N ASP A 30 -15.72 10.34 -6.02
CA ASP A 30 -15.41 9.82 -4.68
C ASP A 30 -14.39 10.68 -3.94
N ALA A 31 -13.37 11.14 -4.67
CA ALA A 31 -12.37 12.05 -4.14
C ALA A 31 -13.02 13.39 -3.75
N THR A 32 -13.85 13.97 -4.63
CA THR A 32 -14.57 15.22 -4.36
C THR A 32 -15.48 15.11 -3.14
N ALA A 33 -16.25 14.03 -3.02
CA ALA A 33 -17.14 13.79 -1.88
C ALA A 33 -16.38 13.69 -0.54
N ARG A 34 -15.10 13.28 -0.58
CA ARG A 34 -14.21 13.17 0.58
C ARG A 34 -13.27 14.36 0.77
N GLY A 35 -13.34 15.38 -0.10
CA GLY A 35 -12.42 16.52 -0.07
C GLY A 35 -10.96 16.16 -0.43
N LEU A 36 -10.76 15.06 -1.15
CA LEU A 36 -9.45 14.57 -1.59
C LEU A 36 -9.07 15.14 -2.97
N LYS A 37 -7.77 15.27 -3.22
CA LYS A 37 -7.20 15.82 -4.47
C LYS A 37 -6.16 14.89 -5.08
N GLU A 38 -5.91 15.04 -6.39
CA GLU A 38 -4.80 14.39 -7.08
C GLU A 38 -3.48 14.54 -6.32
N GLY A 39 -2.74 13.45 -6.15
CA GLY A 39 -1.46 13.42 -5.44
C GLY A 39 -1.54 13.53 -3.92
N GLN A 40 -2.72 13.75 -3.33
CA GLN A 40 -2.89 13.83 -1.89
C GLN A 40 -2.60 12.47 -1.24
N VAL A 41 -1.83 12.47 -0.15
CA VAL A 41 -1.55 11.27 0.63
C VAL A 41 -2.75 10.93 1.50
N VAL A 42 -3.18 9.67 1.43
CA VAL A 42 -4.33 9.13 2.15
C VAL A 42 -3.95 7.92 2.99
N ARG A 43 -4.69 7.73 4.07
CA ARG A 43 -4.71 6.49 4.85
C ARG A 43 -5.90 5.66 4.40
N ILE A 44 -5.64 4.42 4.04
CA ILE A 44 -6.65 3.44 3.61
C ILE A 44 -6.71 2.38 4.69
N PHE A 45 -7.90 2.08 5.21
CA PHE A 45 -8.00 1.31 6.44
C PHE A 45 -9.28 0.51 6.58
N ASN A 46 -9.24 -0.46 7.48
CA ASN A 46 -10.37 -1.17 8.05
C ASN A 46 -9.96 -1.74 9.42
N ASP A 47 -10.83 -2.56 10.03
CA ASP A 47 -10.60 -3.13 11.36
C ASP A 47 -9.36 -4.06 11.46
N ARG A 48 -8.74 -4.47 10.34
CA ARG A 48 -7.55 -5.34 10.32
C ARG A 48 -6.25 -4.57 10.31
N GLY A 49 -6.26 -3.33 9.81
CA GLY A 49 -5.05 -2.53 9.65
C GLY A 49 -5.23 -1.41 8.63
N SER A 50 -4.11 -0.84 8.21
CA SER A 50 -4.10 0.29 7.29
C SER A 50 -2.86 0.35 6.40
N CYS A 51 -2.91 1.13 5.32
CA CYS A 51 -1.73 1.49 4.55
C CYS A 51 -1.84 2.93 4.02
N PHE A 52 -0.71 3.45 3.53
CA PHE A 52 -0.64 4.80 2.97
C PHE A 52 -0.38 4.76 1.47
N ALA A 53 -1.05 5.66 0.75
CA ALA A 53 -0.99 5.76 -0.70
C ALA A 53 -1.23 7.22 -1.15
N SER A 54 -0.85 7.55 -2.39
CA SER A 54 -1.21 8.83 -3.02
C SER A 54 -2.42 8.66 -3.93
N VAL A 55 -3.39 9.55 -3.85
CA VAL A 55 -4.55 9.57 -4.75
C VAL A 55 -4.10 9.78 -6.19
N ARG A 56 -4.60 8.92 -7.08
CA ARG A 56 -4.53 9.07 -8.53
C ARG A 56 -5.94 9.05 -9.08
N LEU A 57 -6.42 10.18 -9.59
CA LEU A 57 -7.77 10.29 -10.12
C LEU A 57 -7.86 9.60 -11.49
N SER A 58 -8.94 8.86 -11.68
CA SER A 58 -9.27 8.24 -12.95
C SER A 58 -10.78 8.05 -13.04
N ASP A 59 -11.37 8.42 -14.18
CA ASP A 59 -12.78 8.17 -14.43
C ASP A 59 -13.03 6.73 -14.96
N ASP A 60 -11.98 5.95 -15.19
CA ASP A 60 -12.05 4.55 -15.63
C ASP A 60 -12.35 3.58 -14.47
N ILE A 61 -12.17 4.03 -13.22
CA ILE A 61 -12.52 3.24 -12.03
C ILE A 61 -13.97 3.53 -11.60
N MET A 62 -14.67 2.46 -11.24
CA MET A 62 -16.07 2.52 -10.80
C MET A 62 -16.21 3.37 -9.52
N LEU A 63 -17.32 4.11 -9.42
CA LEU A 63 -17.71 4.78 -8.18
C LEU A 63 -17.79 3.79 -7.01
N GLY A 64 -17.24 4.18 -5.86
CA GLY A 64 -17.14 3.37 -4.66
C GLY A 64 -16.02 2.33 -4.67
N VAL A 65 -15.14 2.34 -5.69
CA VAL A 65 -14.02 1.40 -5.82
C VAL A 65 -12.69 2.15 -5.87
N ILE A 66 -11.70 1.64 -5.15
CA ILE A 66 -10.29 2.05 -5.29
C ILE A 66 -9.44 0.88 -5.80
N GLN A 67 -8.34 1.19 -6.47
CA GLN A 67 -7.35 0.20 -6.89
C GLN A 67 -5.97 0.56 -6.35
N ILE A 68 -5.32 -0.42 -5.73
CA ILE A 68 -3.90 -0.40 -5.40
C ILE A 68 -3.26 -1.67 -5.97
N ALA A 69 -2.11 -1.53 -6.61
CA ALA A 69 -1.37 -2.68 -7.11
C ALA A 69 -0.77 -3.50 -5.95
N THR A 70 -0.89 -4.82 -6.01
CA THR A 70 -0.16 -5.70 -5.09
C THR A 70 1.35 -5.63 -5.36
N GLY A 71 2.17 -6.02 -4.37
CA GLY A 71 3.61 -6.16 -4.51
C GLY A 71 4.46 -5.08 -3.86
N ALA A 72 3.86 -3.98 -3.38
CA ALA A 72 4.60 -3.03 -2.55
C ALA A 72 5.22 -3.74 -1.34
N TRP A 73 6.53 -3.57 -1.13
CA TRP A 73 7.22 -4.19 0.00
C TRP A 73 6.59 -3.75 1.32
N TYR A 74 6.45 -4.65 2.29
CA TYR A 74 5.80 -4.33 3.55
C TYR A 74 6.74 -3.55 4.48
N ASP A 75 6.41 -2.30 4.77
CA ASP A 75 7.10 -1.45 5.75
C ASP A 75 6.19 -1.23 6.97
N PRO A 76 6.36 -1.98 8.06
CA PRO A 76 5.50 -1.88 9.24
C PRO A 76 5.63 -0.52 9.96
N SER A 77 4.50 0.05 10.34
CA SER A 77 4.38 1.28 11.13
C SER A 77 3.14 1.17 12.00
N ASP A 78 3.29 0.67 13.23
CA ASP A 78 2.15 0.27 14.09
C ASP A 78 1.21 -0.71 13.34
N ASP A 79 -0.10 -0.43 13.31
CA ASP A 79 -1.11 -1.19 12.56
C ASP A 79 -1.18 -0.79 11.07
N SER A 80 -0.19 -0.03 10.58
CA SER A 80 -0.12 0.44 9.19
C SER A 80 1.04 -0.17 8.41
N CYS A 81 0.89 -0.24 7.08
CA CYS A 81 1.99 -0.35 6.14
C CYS A 81 2.31 1.02 5.53
N ARG A 82 3.49 1.55 5.81
CA ARG A 82 3.94 2.85 5.29
C ARG A 82 4.18 2.83 3.79
N ASN A 83 4.58 1.69 3.23
CA ASN A 83 4.93 1.58 1.82
C ASN A 83 3.74 1.21 0.90
N GLY A 84 2.52 1.13 1.46
CA GLY A 84 1.31 0.92 0.65
C GLY A 84 1.01 -0.52 0.27
N ASN A 85 1.47 -1.52 1.05
CA ASN A 85 1.11 -2.92 0.80
C ASN A 85 -0.39 -3.16 1.10
N PRO A 86 -1.23 -3.49 0.10
CA PRO A 86 -2.67 -3.64 0.32
C PRO A 86 -3.05 -4.92 1.08
N ASN A 87 -2.16 -5.92 1.19
CA ASN A 87 -2.48 -7.17 1.88
C ASN A 87 -2.65 -7.01 3.39
N VAL A 88 -2.21 -5.89 3.99
CA VAL A 88 -2.53 -5.57 5.39
C VAL A 88 -4.03 -5.35 5.62
N LEU A 89 -4.80 -5.13 4.55
CA LEU A 89 -6.25 -4.87 4.59
C LEU A 89 -7.07 -6.14 4.34
N THR A 90 -6.45 -7.20 3.82
CA THR A 90 -7.15 -8.39 3.33
C THR A 90 -7.31 -9.44 4.41
N VAL A 91 -8.34 -10.28 4.28
CA VAL A 91 -8.57 -11.40 5.20
C VAL A 91 -7.91 -12.66 4.67
N ASP A 92 -7.24 -13.40 5.55
CA ASP A 92 -6.73 -14.73 5.24
C ASP A 92 -7.81 -15.78 5.53
N LYS A 93 -8.52 -16.20 4.47
CA LYS A 93 -9.60 -17.19 4.55
C LYS A 93 -9.74 -17.94 3.23
N GLY A 94 -10.08 -19.23 3.32
CA GLY A 94 -10.40 -20.06 2.16
C GLY A 94 -11.74 -19.70 1.50
N THR A 95 -11.82 -19.79 0.18
CA THR A 95 -13.03 -19.56 -0.62
C THR A 95 -14.23 -20.43 -0.19
N SER A 96 -14.00 -21.72 0.01
CA SER A 96 -15.03 -22.68 0.41
C SER A 96 -14.38 -23.94 0.99
N ARG A 97 -15.17 -24.76 1.71
CA ARG A 97 -14.74 -26.08 2.21
C ARG A 97 -14.16 -27.00 1.12
N LEU A 98 -14.53 -26.78 -0.15
CA LEU A 98 -14.06 -27.59 -1.27
C LEU A 98 -12.68 -27.15 -1.75
N ALA A 99 -12.49 -25.87 -2.06
CA ALA A 99 -11.32 -25.40 -2.80
C ALA A 99 -10.23 -24.77 -1.93
N GLN A 100 -10.61 -24.15 -0.80
CA GLN A 100 -9.67 -23.47 0.12
C GLN A 100 -8.68 -22.49 -0.57
N GLY A 101 -9.10 -21.85 -1.66
CA GLY A 101 -8.30 -20.83 -2.36
C GLY A 101 -8.33 -19.47 -1.64
N PRO A 102 -7.42 -18.53 -1.98
CA PRO A 102 -7.37 -17.21 -1.35
C PRO A 102 -8.53 -16.31 -1.76
N ILE A 103 -8.98 -15.43 -0.85
CA ILE A 103 -10.04 -14.44 -1.11
C ILE A 103 -9.57 -12.98 -0.99
N ALA A 104 -8.32 -12.68 -1.34
CA ALA A 104 -7.71 -11.36 -1.12
C ALA A 104 -8.50 -10.17 -1.70
N HIS A 105 -9.30 -10.37 -2.75
CA HIS A 105 -10.14 -9.33 -3.35
C HIS A 105 -11.51 -9.12 -2.64
N THR A 106 -11.82 -9.92 -1.61
CA THR A 106 -12.95 -9.68 -0.71
C THR A 106 -12.50 -8.72 0.38
N CYS A 107 -12.46 -7.43 0.06
CA CYS A 107 -11.91 -6.40 0.94
C CYS A 107 -12.75 -5.13 0.85
N LEU A 108 -13.27 -4.69 2.00
CA LEU A 108 -13.88 -3.38 2.18
C LEU A 108 -12.94 -2.50 3.01
N VAL A 109 -12.89 -1.23 2.66
CA VAL A 109 -12.00 -0.22 3.24
C VAL A 109 -12.72 1.12 3.29
N ASP A 110 -12.21 2.01 4.13
CA ASP A 110 -12.48 3.44 4.05
C ASP A 110 -11.16 4.20 3.76
N VAL A 111 -11.30 5.47 3.35
CA VAL A 111 -10.18 6.32 2.94
C VAL A 111 -10.31 7.72 3.53
N GLU A 112 -9.25 8.19 4.17
CA GLU A 112 -9.18 9.53 4.75
C GLU A 112 -7.84 10.22 4.43
N PRO A 113 -7.74 11.56 4.54
CA PRO A 113 -6.46 12.25 4.48
C PRO A 113 -5.46 11.68 5.50
N ALA A 114 -4.22 11.44 5.08
CA ALA A 114 -3.17 11.06 6.01
C ALA A 114 -2.78 12.25 6.92
N ALA A 115 -2.17 11.93 8.08
CA ALA A 115 -1.58 12.94 8.95
C ALA A 115 -0.51 13.76 8.20
N ALA A 116 -0.45 15.07 8.46
CA ALA A 116 0.39 16.00 7.69
C ALA A 116 1.90 15.74 7.83
N ASP A 117 2.32 15.06 8.90
CA ASP A 117 3.71 14.76 9.24
C ASP A 117 4.15 13.35 8.80
N ILE A 118 3.28 12.59 8.12
CA ILE A 118 3.63 11.26 7.63
C ILE A 118 4.77 11.34 6.61
N LYS A 119 5.77 10.47 6.77
CA LYS A 119 6.93 10.38 5.88
C LYS A 119 6.83 9.13 5.01
N PRO A 120 7.31 9.18 3.75
CA PRO A 120 7.37 8.00 2.90
C PRO A 120 8.30 6.94 3.49
N SER A 121 8.09 5.69 3.06
CA SER A 121 8.89 4.54 3.46
C SER A 121 10.38 4.72 3.11
N GLN A 122 11.24 4.17 3.97
CA GLN A 122 12.69 4.06 3.73
C GLN A 122 13.12 2.61 3.46
N ILE A 123 12.18 1.72 3.12
CA ILE A 123 12.42 0.27 3.00
C ILE A 123 13.44 -0.12 1.92
N TYR A 124 13.74 0.78 0.98
CA TYR A 124 14.75 0.56 -0.06
C TYR A 124 16.15 0.99 0.37
N THR A 125 16.30 1.65 1.52
CA THR A 125 17.60 1.97 2.09
C THR A 125 18.25 0.67 2.58
N PRO A 126 19.53 0.41 2.22
CA PRO A 126 20.24 -0.76 2.70
C PRO A 126 20.23 -0.85 4.24
N PRO A 127 20.07 -2.06 4.81
CA PRO A 127 20.10 -2.22 6.26
C PRO A 127 21.49 -1.94 6.83
N ASN A 128 21.54 -1.51 8.09
CA ASN A 128 22.79 -1.40 8.82
C ASN A 128 23.39 -2.80 9.03
N VAL A 129 24.60 -3.02 8.50
CA VAL A 129 25.34 -4.27 8.69
C VAL A 129 26.08 -4.19 10.02
N ILE A 130 25.73 -5.08 10.95
CA ILE A 130 26.42 -5.22 12.25
C ILE A 130 27.39 -6.39 12.12
N TYR A 131 28.68 -6.10 12.26
CA TYR A 131 29.71 -7.13 12.36
C TYR A 131 29.87 -7.55 13.81
N HIS A 132 29.70 -8.84 14.11
CA HIS A 132 30.11 -9.40 15.39
C HIS A 132 31.60 -9.70 15.34
N ALA A 133 32.36 -9.26 16.34
CA ALA A 133 33.74 -9.70 16.49
C ALA A 133 33.73 -11.22 16.73
N ASP A 134 34.50 -11.97 15.94
CA ASP A 134 34.74 -13.38 16.23
C ASP A 134 35.35 -13.47 17.63
N SER A 135 34.72 -14.23 18.52
CA SER A 135 35.31 -14.55 19.82
C SER A 135 36.53 -15.43 19.55
N GLU A 136 37.70 -14.81 19.42
CA GLU A 136 38.98 -15.52 19.36
C GLU A 136 39.14 -16.36 20.64
N GLY A 137 39.33 -17.66 20.45
CA GLY A 137 39.65 -18.64 21.50
C GLY A 137 41.14 -18.74 21.78
#